data_AF-A0A6B2CWJ8-F1
#
_entry.id   AF-A0A6B2CWJ8-F1
#
_cell.length_a   1.000
_cell.length_b   1.000
_cell.length_c   1.000
_cell.angle_alpha   90.00
_cell.angle_beta   90.00
_cell.angle_gamma   90.00
#
_symmetry.space_group_name_H-M   'P 1'
#
loop_
_entity.id
_entity.type
_entity.pdbx_description
1 polymer ?
#
loop_
_entity_poly.entity_id
_entity_poly.type
_entity_poly.pdbx_seq_one_letter_code
_entity_poly.pdbx_strand_id
1 'polypeptide(L)'
;MKLDSLVTVLLVATALVFATLYVANRLSINALIYVEITLALAVLALLLPTDVNRSKNKEVPTFRIPFSLWLLPIAVFTVSEVEVLLLRRTGLGYVVALAAALTVTAFAREKPMKKVMVATAIVGGSLIQLYTLHVPPFGLDTWRDIIWTAQALQEGHVTETTIRHSAYPFPMVPLEYAFVSLMSGLDPA
;
A
#
# COMPACT_ATOMS: atom_id res chain seq x y z
N MET A 1 19.99 1.91 26.58
CA MET A 1 19.23 1.20 25.52
C MET A 1 20.05 1.18 24.23
N LYS A 2 20.14 0.04 23.53
CA LYS A 2 20.81 -0.03 22.22
C LYS A 2 19.97 0.77 21.21
N LEU A 3 20.60 1.57 20.35
CA LEU A 3 19.94 2.39 19.31
C LEU A 3 18.90 1.57 18.51
N ASP A 4 19.24 0.32 18.19
CA ASP A 4 18.35 -0.60 17.46
C ASP A 4 17.07 -0.95 18.23
N SER A 5 17.16 -1.12 19.56
CA SER A 5 16.02 -1.33 20.46
C SER A 5 15.17 -0.08 20.57
N LEU A 6 15.78 1.10 20.46
CA LEU A 6 15.09 2.37 20.45
C LEU A 6 14.33 2.57 19.14
N VAL A 7 14.93 2.22 18.00
CA VAL A 7 14.27 2.24 16.69
C VAL A 7 13.11 1.25 16.63
N THR A 8 13.24 0.05 17.21
CA THR A 8 12.12 -0.90 17.27
C THR A 8 10.99 -0.40 18.13
N VAL A 9 11.30 0.10 19.32
CA VAL A 9 10.31 0.65 20.24
C VAL A 9 9.63 1.86 19.59
N LEU A 10 10.38 2.70 18.86
CA LEU A 10 9.82 3.83 18.13
C LEU A 10 8.89 3.35 17.01
N LEU A 11 9.30 2.37 16.19
CA LEU A 11 8.49 1.84 15.09
C LEU A 11 7.21 1.19 15.60
N VAL A 12 7.30 0.40 16.68
CA VAL A 12 6.16 -0.21 17.37
C VAL A 12 5.25 0.86 17.99
N ALA A 13 5.82 1.88 18.63
CA ALA A 13 5.06 3.00 19.20
C ALA A 13 4.34 3.81 18.11
N THR A 14 5.01 4.10 16.99
CA THR A 14 4.41 4.80 15.86
C THR A 14 3.28 3.98 15.24
N ALA A 15 3.45 2.67 15.08
CA ALA A 15 2.39 1.77 14.63
C ALA A 15 1.18 1.76 15.59
N LEU A 16 1.42 1.75 16.90
CA LEU A 16 0.39 1.85 17.94
C LEU A 16 -0.33 3.21 17.93
N VAL A 17 0.39 4.31 17.69
CA VAL A 17 -0.18 5.66 17.57
C VAL A 17 -1.07 5.76 16.32
N PHE A 18 -0.63 5.25 15.18
CA PHE A 18 -1.48 5.20 13.98
C PHE A 18 -2.69 4.28 14.18
N ALA A 19 -2.54 3.13 14.84
CA ALA A 19 -3.66 2.24 15.15
C ALA A 19 -4.70 2.91 16.08
N THR A 20 -4.26 3.67 17.09
CA THR A 20 -5.17 4.38 18.01
C THR A 20 -5.87 5.57 17.34
N LEU A 21 -5.17 6.34 16.51
CA LEU A 21 -5.77 7.40 15.68
C LEU A 21 -6.80 6.83 14.68
N TYR A 22 -6.60 5.60 14.22
CA TYR A 22 -7.50 4.92 13.30
C TYR A 22 -8.80 4.46 13.99
N VAL A 23 -8.69 3.88 15.19
CA VAL A 23 -9.86 3.51 16.03
C VAL A 23 -10.72 4.73 16.39
N ALA A 24 -10.09 5.88 16.56
CA ALA A 24 -10.80 7.14 16.79
C ALA A 24 -11.52 7.67 15.53
N ASN A 25 -11.53 6.93 14.42
CA ASN A 25 -12.12 7.28 13.13
C ASN A 25 -11.56 8.60 12.57
N ARG A 26 -10.30 8.93 12.91
CA ARG A 26 -9.63 10.18 12.53
C ARG A 26 -8.63 10.03 11.37
N LEU A 27 -8.46 8.82 10.84
CA LEU A 27 -7.57 8.53 9.72
C LEU A 27 -8.38 8.13 8.48
N SER A 28 -8.18 8.86 7.38
CA SER A 28 -8.72 8.52 6.06
C SER A 28 -7.92 7.39 5.41
N ILE A 29 -8.49 6.75 4.39
CA ILE A 29 -7.79 5.71 3.61
C ILE A 29 -6.49 6.25 2.99
N ASN A 30 -6.46 7.51 2.55
CA ASN A 30 -5.23 8.14 2.06
C ASN A 30 -4.13 8.12 3.12
N ALA A 31 -4.49 8.33 4.39
CA ALA A 31 -3.54 8.27 5.49
C ALA A 31 -3.06 6.83 5.78
N LEU A 32 -3.89 5.80 5.54
CA LEU A 32 -3.47 4.39 5.60
C LEU A 32 -2.40 4.07 4.54
N ILE A 33 -2.57 4.58 3.31
CA ILE A 33 -1.57 4.42 2.23
C ILE A 33 -0.23 5.05 2.64
N TYR A 34 -0.26 6.26 3.21
CA TYR A 34 0.96 6.90 3.71
C TYR A 34 1.63 6.11 4.83
N VAL A 35 0.85 5.53 5.75
CA VAL A 35 1.38 4.67 6.82
C VAL A 35 2.07 3.44 6.23
N GLU A 36 1.43 2.77 5.26
CA GLU A 36 1.97 1.58 4.61
C GLU A 36 3.30 1.86 3.89
N ILE A 37 3.36 2.94 3.10
CA ILE A 37 4.60 3.39 2.43
C ILE A 37 5.68 3.71 3.46
N THR A 38 5.33 4.41 4.54
CA THR A 38 6.30 4.80 5.58
C THR A 38 6.85 3.59 6.31
N LEU A 39 6.01 2.60 6.65
CA LEU A 39 6.42 1.36 7.29
C LEU A 39 7.29 0.51 6.36
N ALA A 40 6.93 0.41 5.08
CA ALA A 40 7.72 -0.27 4.06
C ALA A 40 9.11 0.35 3.92
N LEU A 41 9.20 1.68 3.83
CA LEU A 41 10.47 2.41 3.75
C LEU A 41 11.31 2.24 5.02
N ALA A 42 10.69 2.30 6.20
CA ALA A 42 11.40 2.08 7.47
C ALA A 42 12.00 0.67 7.56
N VAL A 43 11.27 -0.34 7.09
CA VAL A 43 11.75 -1.73 7.04
C VAL A 43 12.85 -1.89 5.99
N LEU A 44 12.69 -1.31 4.81
CA LEU A 44 13.75 -1.32 3.78
C LEU A 44 15.04 -0.65 4.29
N ALA A 45 14.92 0.48 5.01
CA ALA A 45 16.04 1.14 5.67
C ALA A 45 16.75 0.25 6.70
N LEU A 46 16.00 -0.58 7.43
CA LEU A 46 16.54 -1.56 8.38
C LEU A 46 17.17 -2.78 7.69
N LEU A 47 16.71 -3.12 6.49
CA LEU A 47 17.18 -4.28 5.71
C LEU A 47 18.37 -3.96 4.79
N LEU A 48 18.62 -2.69 4.48
CA LEU A 48 19.74 -2.25 3.66
C LEU A 48 21.08 -2.58 4.34
N PRO A 49 22.02 -3.23 3.61
CA PRO A 49 23.38 -3.41 4.10
C PRO A 49 24.06 -2.04 4.15
N THR A 50 24.23 -1.48 5.35
CA THR A 50 25.00 -0.25 5.56
C THR A 50 26.47 -0.62 5.68
N ASP A 51 27.16 -0.61 4.54
CA ASP A 51 28.51 -1.16 4.35
C ASP A 51 29.66 -0.32 4.94
N VAL A 52 29.41 0.46 5.99
CA VAL A 52 30.44 1.25 6.66
C VAL A 52 30.42 0.93 8.15
N ASN A 53 31.29 -0.01 8.56
CA ASN A 53 31.69 -0.28 9.94
C ASN A 53 30.77 -1.07 10.90
N ARG A 54 29.89 -1.98 10.44
CA ARG A 54 29.19 -2.91 11.37
C ARG A 54 29.93 -4.24 11.62
N SER A 55 31.21 -4.37 11.22
CA SER A 55 31.99 -5.60 11.40
C SER A 55 32.55 -5.82 12.82
N LYS A 56 32.37 -4.86 13.76
CA LYS A 56 32.96 -5.00 15.10
C LYS A 56 32.01 -4.90 16.29
N ASN A 57 30.75 -4.51 16.13
CA ASN A 57 29.81 -4.59 17.25
C ASN A 57 28.35 -4.42 16.86
N LYS A 58 27.52 -5.32 17.41
CA LYS A 58 26.04 -5.33 17.42
C LYS A 58 25.39 -5.89 16.16
N GLU A 59 25.37 -7.23 16.12
CA GLU A 59 24.28 -7.98 15.51
C GLU A 59 22.94 -7.39 15.97
N VAL A 60 22.12 -6.97 15.00
CA VAL A 60 20.71 -6.65 15.24
C VAL A 60 20.10 -7.88 15.95
N PRO A 61 19.30 -7.71 17.01
CA PRO A 61 18.73 -8.85 17.72
C PRO A 61 17.84 -9.66 16.77
N THR A 62 18.35 -10.79 16.28
CA THR A 62 17.60 -11.67 15.38
C THR A 62 17.06 -12.86 16.14
N PHE A 63 15.85 -13.28 15.82
CA PHE A 63 15.24 -14.47 16.41
C PHE A 63 14.90 -15.51 15.34
N ARG A 64 14.92 -16.78 15.74
CA ARG A 64 14.54 -17.90 14.87
C ARG A 64 13.03 -18.05 14.92
N ILE A 65 12.39 -18.01 13.75
CA ILE A 65 10.95 -18.19 13.62
C ILE A 65 10.68 -19.68 13.38
N PRO A 66 9.69 -20.30 14.08
CA PRO A 66 9.41 -21.74 13.93
C PRO A 66 8.62 -22.08 12.65
N PHE A 67 8.15 -21.08 11.92
CA PHE A 67 7.34 -21.20 10.71
C PHE A 67 7.96 -20.42 9.53
N SER A 68 7.50 -20.72 8.32
CA SER A 68 7.97 -20.04 7.11
C SER A 68 7.54 -18.58 7.07
N LEU A 69 8.49 -17.66 6.81
CA LEU A 69 8.20 -16.23 6.61
C LEU A 69 7.17 -15.97 5.50
N TRP A 70 7.05 -16.86 4.51
CA TRP A 70 6.08 -16.74 3.42
C TRP A 70 4.62 -16.86 3.87
N LEU A 71 4.37 -17.35 5.10
CA LEU A 71 3.03 -17.34 5.68
C LEU A 71 2.60 -15.94 6.12
N LEU A 72 3.54 -15.01 6.33
CA LEU A 72 3.23 -13.65 6.79
C LEU A 72 2.44 -12.84 5.75
N PRO A 73 2.83 -12.76 4.46
CA PRO A 73 1.99 -12.14 3.43
C PRO A 73 0.56 -12.72 3.39
N ILE A 74 0.44 -14.05 3.47
CA ILE A 74 -0.85 -14.74 3.44
C ILE A 74 -1.69 -14.33 4.66
N ALA A 75 -1.10 -14.30 5.85
CA ALA A 75 -1.79 -13.91 7.08
C ALA A 75 -2.26 -12.44 7.06
N VAL A 76 -1.43 -11.52 6.56
CA VAL A 76 -1.83 -10.11 6.43
C VAL A 76 -2.97 -9.97 5.43
N PHE A 77 -2.87 -10.65 4.29
CA PHE A 77 -3.92 -10.66 3.27
C PHE A 77 -5.24 -11.21 3.81
N THR A 78 -5.23 -12.37 4.48
CA THR A 78 -6.46 -12.97 5.02
C THR A 78 -7.11 -12.12 6.11
N VAL A 79 -6.33 -11.49 6.98
CA VAL A 79 -6.87 -10.54 7.98
C VAL A 79 -7.53 -9.36 7.28
N SER A 80 -6.89 -8.81 6.24
CA SER A 80 -7.46 -7.71 5.47
C SER A 80 -8.76 -8.11 4.75
N GLU A 81 -8.82 -9.29 4.14
CA GLU A 81 -10.00 -9.82 3.47
C GLU A 81 -11.17 -10.02 4.45
N VAL A 82 -10.91 -10.64 5.60
CA VAL A 82 -11.93 -10.84 6.64
C VAL A 82 -12.49 -9.51 7.13
N GLU A 83 -11.63 -8.51 7.36
CA GLU A 83 -12.09 -7.17 7.75
C GLU A 83 -12.87 -6.47 6.64
N VAL A 84 -12.44 -6.59 5.39
CA VAL A 84 -13.17 -6.03 4.25
C VAL A 84 -14.55 -6.69 4.09
N LEU A 85 -14.64 -8.01 4.22
CA LEU A 85 -15.91 -8.73 4.10
C LEU A 85 -16.88 -8.39 5.24
N LEU A 86 -16.39 -8.26 6.48
CA LEU A 86 -17.24 -8.00 7.65
C LEU A 86 -17.56 -6.52 7.85
N LEU A 87 -16.59 -5.64 7.62
CA LEU A 87 -16.66 -4.22 7.97
C LEU A 87 -16.75 -3.31 6.75
N ARG A 88 -16.58 -3.84 5.53
CA ARG A 88 -16.49 -3.08 4.26
C ARG A 88 -15.39 -2.02 4.25
N ARG A 89 -14.38 -2.19 5.13
CA ARG A 89 -13.19 -1.35 5.25
C ARG A 89 -12.06 -2.17 5.85
N THR A 90 -10.81 -1.82 5.53
CA THR A 90 -9.66 -2.30 6.30
C THR A 90 -9.70 -1.70 7.70
N GLY A 91 -9.40 -2.48 8.72
CA GLY A 91 -9.61 -2.15 10.13
C GLY A 91 -8.30 -2.04 10.91
N LEU A 92 -8.42 -2.01 12.26
CA LEU A 92 -7.25 -2.06 13.14
C LEU A 92 -6.55 -3.42 13.07
N GLY A 93 -7.27 -4.52 12.85
CA GLY A 93 -6.70 -5.84 12.73
C GLY A 93 -5.70 -5.92 11.58
N TYR A 94 -6.05 -5.36 10.42
CA TYR A 94 -5.16 -5.22 9.28
C TYR A 94 -3.88 -4.44 9.64
N VAL A 95 -4.00 -3.25 10.24
CA VAL A 95 -2.84 -2.41 10.59
C VAL A 95 -1.91 -3.12 11.58
N VAL A 96 -2.48 -3.77 12.59
CA VAL A 96 -1.72 -4.54 13.58
C VAL A 96 -1.04 -5.74 12.93
N ALA A 97 -1.74 -6.48 12.07
CA ALA A 97 -1.18 -7.62 11.35
C ALA A 97 -0.03 -7.20 10.43
N LEU A 98 -0.20 -6.10 9.69
CA LEU A 98 0.81 -5.53 8.80
C LEU A 98 2.07 -5.12 9.58
N ALA A 99 1.92 -4.34 10.65
CA ALA A 99 3.03 -3.89 11.48
C ALA A 99 3.76 -5.07 12.14
N ALA A 100 3.01 -6.05 12.65
CA ALA A 100 3.59 -7.25 13.25
C ALA A 100 4.36 -8.08 12.20
N ALA A 101 3.78 -8.32 11.03
CA ALA A 101 4.40 -9.10 9.96
C ALA A 101 5.70 -8.45 9.46
N LEU A 102 5.70 -7.13 9.27
CA LEU A 102 6.88 -6.38 8.85
C LEU A 102 7.97 -6.37 9.94
N THR A 103 7.58 -6.21 11.21
CA THR A 103 8.52 -6.30 12.35
C THR A 103 9.13 -7.70 12.44
N VAL A 104 8.31 -8.74 12.36
CA VAL A 104 8.79 -10.14 12.38
C VAL A 104 9.75 -10.40 11.22
N THR A 105 9.44 -9.90 10.02
CA THR A 105 10.30 -10.03 8.83
C THR A 105 11.65 -9.32 9.02
N ALA A 106 11.65 -8.11 9.61
CA ALA A 106 12.86 -7.35 9.87
C ALA A 106 13.82 -8.09 10.83
N PHE A 107 13.30 -8.67 11.90
CA PHE A 107 14.10 -9.32 12.97
C PHE A 107 14.25 -10.84 12.81
N ALA A 108 13.66 -11.45 11.78
CA ALA A 108 13.88 -12.85 11.47
C ALA A 108 15.36 -13.18 11.24
N ARG A 109 15.84 -14.33 11.70
CA ARG A 109 17.20 -14.81 11.38
C ARG A 109 17.23 -15.47 10.00
N GLU A 110 17.14 -14.66 8.95
CA GLU A 110 17.06 -15.09 7.54
C GLU A 110 17.94 -14.23 6.64
N LYS A 111 18.24 -14.72 5.41
CA LYS A 111 19.05 -13.97 4.43
C LYS A 111 18.39 -12.62 4.11
N PRO A 112 19.15 -11.52 3.98
CA PRO A 112 18.59 -10.19 3.73
C PRO A 112 17.72 -10.15 2.47
N MET A 113 18.14 -10.82 1.38
CA MET A 113 17.36 -10.93 0.15
C MET A 113 15.98 -11.57 0.38
N LYS A 114 15.90 -12.63 1.20
CA LYS A 114 14.63 -13.29 1.55
C LYS A 114 13.71 -12.36 2.33
N LYS A 115 14.26 -11.57 3.27
CA LYS A 115 13.49 -10.58 4.04
C LYS A 115 12.90 -9.50 3.14
N VAL A 116 13.71 -8.99 2.20
CA VAL A 116 13.25 -7.99 1.22
C VAL A 116 12.12 -8.57 0.38
N MET A 117 12.29 -9.77 -0.19
CA MET A 117 11.22 -10.42 -0.97
C MET A 117 9.92 -10.61 -0.17
N VAL A 118 10.02 -11.05 1.08
CA VAL A 118 8.85 -11.23 1.95
C VAL A 118 8.20 -9.89 2.30
N ALA A 119 8.98 -8.86 2.62
CA ALA A 119 8.46 -7.52 2.89
C ALA A 119 7.76 -6.94 1.64
N THR A 120 8.35 -7.09 0.46
CA THR A 120 7.72 -6.71 -0.81
C THR A 120 6.43 -7.47 -1.04
N ALA A 121 6.37 -8.77 -0.74
CA ALA A 121 5.13 -9.55 -0.87
C ALA A 121 4.04 -9.11 0.12
N ILE A 122 4.42 -8.78 1.36
CA ILE A 122 3.49 -8.24 2.37
C ILE A 122 2.90 -6.91 1.86
N VAL A 123 3.75 -5.97 1.44
CA VAL A 123 3.35 -4.64 0.95
C VAL A 123 2.56 -4.74 -0.36
N GLY A 124 3.02 -5.54 -1.32
CA GLY A 124 2.34 -5.73 -2.59
C GLY A 124 0.94 -6.31 -2.42
N GLY A 125 0.78 -7.32 -1.56
CA GLY A 125 -0.53 -7.91 -1.26
C GLY A 125 -1.47 -6.92 -0.56
N SER A 126 -0.93 -6.05 0.30
CA SER A 126 -1.73 -5.03 0.99
C SER A 126 -2.21 -3.93 0.04
N LEU A 127 -1.34 -3.46 -0.86
CA LEU A 127 -1.72 -2.51 -1.90
C LEU A 127 -2.86 -3.05 -2.76
N ILE A 128 -2.82 -4.32 -3.17
CA ILE A 128 -3.91 -4.92 -3.95
C ILE A 128 -5.25 -4.76 -3.20
N GLN A 129 -5.28 -5.08 -1.90
CA GLN A 129 -6.50 -4.98 -1.09
C GLN A 129 -7.02 -3.54 -0.95
N LEU A 130 -6.11 -2.60 -0.67
CA LEU A 130 -6.46 -1.19 -0.55
C LEU A 130 -6.98 -0.64 -1.88
N TYR A 131 -6.39 -1.07 -3.00
CA TYR A 131 -6.90 -0.75 -4.32
C TYR A 131 -8.26 -1.38 -4.57
N THR A 132 -8.54 -2.62 -4.17
CA THR A 132 -9.88 -3.22 -4.31
C THR A 132 -10.97 -2.43 -3.56
N LEU A 133 -10.63 -1.82 -2.42
CA LEU A 133 -11.52 -0.89 -1.71
C LEU A 133 -11.67 0.48 -2.38
N HIS A 134 -10.66 0.91 -3.14
CA HIS A 134 -10.63 2.22 -3.81
C HIS A 134 -11.13 2.19 -5.25
N VAL A 135 -11.13 1.02 -5.90
CA VAL A 135 -11.68 0.87 -7.24
C VAL A 135 -13.19 1.14 -7.12
N PRO A 136 -13.69 2.24 -7.71
CA PRO A 136 -15.11 2.47 -7.82
C PRO A 136 -15.74 1.24 -8.50
N PRO A 137 -16.96 0.83 -8.13
CA PRO A 137 -17.61 -0.30 -8.79
C PRO A 137 -17.53 -0.14 -10.30
N PHE A 138 -17.00 -1.17 -10.97
CA PHE A 138 -16.89 -1.24 -12.42
C PHE A 138 -18.24 -0.86 -13.01
N GLY A 139 -18.28 0.19 -13.82
CA GLY A 139 -19.50 0.69 -14.47
C GLY A 139 -19.99 2.07 -14.04
N LEU A 140 -19.61 2.62 -12.88
CA LEU A 140 -19.97 4.01 -12.52
C LEU A 140 -18.90 5.01 -12.99
N ASP A 141 -17.65 4.76 -12.61
CA ASP A 141 -16.53 5.65 -12.99
C ASP A 141 -16.03 5.33 -14.40
N THR A 142 -16.03 4.06 -14.80
CA THR A 142 -15.63 3.65 -16.15
C THR A 142 -16.54 4.23 -17.23
N TRP A 143 -17.86 4.23 -17.02
CA TRP A 143 -18.83 4.85 -17.93
C TRP A 143 -18.62 6.36 -18.04
N ARG A 144 -18.45 7.03 -16.90
CA ARG A 144 -18.17 8.45 -16.83
C ARG A 144 -16.89 8.78 -17.61
N ASP A 145 -15.82 8.00 -17.37
CA ASP A 145 -14.52 8.24 -17.98
C ASP A 145 -14.57 7.97 -19.50
N ILE A 146 -15.30 6.94 -19.95
CA ILE A 146 -15.56 6.66 -21.39
C ILE A 146 -16.33 7.81 -22.06
N ILE A 147 -17.40 8.32 -21.45
CA ILE A 147 -18.12 9.47 -22.03
C ILE A 147 -17.26 10.72 -22.02
N TRP A 148 -16.50 10.95 -20.94
CA TRP A 148 -15.60 12.09 -20.84
C TRP A 148 -14.53 12.03 -21.94
N THR A 149 -13.96 10.86 -22.20
CA THR A 149 -13.07 10.60 -23.35
C THR A 149 -13.75 10.91 -24.68
N ALA A 150 -14.96 10.38 -24.91
CA ALA A 150 -15.68 10.61 -26.17
C ALA A 150 -15.95 12.09 -26.41
N GLN A 151 -16.37 12.83 -25.37
CA GLN A 151 -16.58 14.28 -25.45
C GLN A 151 -15.26 15.03 -25.70
N ALA A 152 -14.18 14.66 -25.03
CA ALA A 152 -12.88 15.29 -25.24
C ALA A 152 -12.34 15.07 -26.66
N LEU A 153 -12.58 13.89 -27.25
CA LEU A 153 -12.24 13.60 -28.65
C LEU A 153 -13.12 14.38 -29.64
N GLN A 154 -14.41 14.56 -29.34
CA GLN A 154 -15.34 15.31 -30.19
C GLN A 154 -15.09 16.83 -30.15
N GLU A 155 -14.83 17.40 -28.98
CA GLU A 155 -14.62 18.84 -28.81
C GLU A 155 -13.16 19.26 -29.00
N GLY A 156 -12.22 18.30 -29.02
CA GLY A 156 -10.79 18.54 -29.12
C GLY A 156 -10.18 19.21 -27.88
N HIS A 157 -10.99 19.44 -26.83
CA HIS A 157 -10.59 20.09 -25.59
C HIS A 157 -11.14 19.34 -24.38
N VAL A 158 -10.23 18.98 -23.47
CA VAL A 158 -10.56 18.31 -22.21
C VAL A 158 -11.35 19.25 -21.27
N THR A 159 -11.12 20.56 -21.41
CA THR A 159 -11.67 21.63 -20.57
C THR A 159 -13.02 22.16 -21.04
N GLU A 160 -13.62 21.61 -22.10
CA GLU A 160 -14.94 22.03 -22.62
C GLU A 160 -16.03 20.96 -22.44
N THR A 161 -15.63 19.77 -21.99
CA THR A 161 -16.52 18.64 -21.69
C THR A 161 -17.58 18.93 -20.61
N THR A 162 -18.75 18.31 -20.75
CA THR A 162 -19.92 18.48 -19.84
C THR A 162 -19.82 17.62 -18.59
N ILE A 163 -19.12 16.49 -18.68
CA ILE A 163 -18.84 15.61 -17.56
C ILE A 163 -17.50 15.99 -16.97
N ARG A 164 -17.50 16.57 -15.76
CA ARG A 164 -16.29 16.85 -15.00
C ARG A 164 -16.41 16.35 -13.59
N HIS A 165 -15.37 15.69 -13.10
CA HIS A 165 -15.31 15.27 -11.71
C HIS A 165 -14.39 16.18 -10.89
N SER A 166 -14.92 16.80 -9.84
CA SER A 166 -14.18 17.70 -8.96
C SER A 166 -12.98 17.04 -8.26
N ALA A 167 -12.99 15.72 -8.10
CA ALA A 167 -11.87 14.95 -7.55
C ALA A 167 -10.69 14.80 -8.53
N TYR A 168 -10.93 14.98 -9.84
CA TYR A 168 -9.94 14.83 -10.90
C TYR A 168 -9.90 16.10 -11.75
N PRO A 169 -9.29 17.20 -11.26
CA PRO A 169 -9.19 18.45 -12.01
C PRO A 169 -8.40 18.29 -13.31
N PHE A 170 -7.57 17.26 -13.41
CA PHE A 170 -6.92 16.83 -14.63
C PHE A 170 -7.32 15.37 -14.95
N PRO A 171 -8.05 15.09 -16.04
CA PRO A 171 -8.61 13.78 -16.31
C PRO A 171 -7.60 12.87 -17.01
N MET A 172 -6.63 12.36 -16.22
CA MET A 172 -5.60 11.42 -16.68
C MET A 172 -6.20 10.18 -17.34
N VAL A 173 -7.19 9.55 -16.71
CA VAL A 173 -7.80 8.30 -17.20
C VAL A 173 -8.58 8.52 -18.50
N PRO A 174 -9.46 9.55 -18.62
CA PRO A 174 -10.07 9.86 -19.91
C PRO A 174 -9.09 10.18 -21.04
N LEU A 175 -7.95 10.83 -20.73
CA LEU A 175 -6.89 11.12 -21.70
C LEU A 175 -6.17 9.85 -22.16
N GLU A 176 -5.90 8.91 -21.26
CA GLU A 176 -5.31 7.62 -21.60
C GLU A 176 -6.22 6.83 -22.55
N TYR A 177 -7.53 6.79 -22.27
CA TYR A 177 -8.50 6.18 -23.18
C TYR A 177 -8.58 6.89 -24.54
N ALA A 178 -8.50 8.22 -24.56
CA ALA A 178 -8.44 8.98 -25.81
C ALA A 178 -7.22 8.60 -26.64
N PHE A 179 -6.06 8.49 -25.99
CA PHE A 179 -4.80 8.14 -26.65
C PHE A 179 -4.84 6.71 -27.18
N VAL A 180 -5.35 5.76 -26.40
CA VAL A 180 -5.52 4.37 -26.83
C VAL A 180 -6.50 4.27 -28.01
N SER A 181 -7.62 4.98 -27.96
CA SER A 181 -8.59 5.04 -29.07
C SER A 181 -7.96 5.58 -30.35
N LEU A 182 -7.24 6.71 -30.27
CA LEU A 182 -6.53 7.30 -31.42
C LEU A 182 -5.44 6.39 -32.00
N MET A 183 -4.71 5.66 -31.15
CA MET A 183 -3.65 4.74 -31.61
C MET A 183 -4.22 3.45 -32.20
N SER A 184 -5.31 2.94 -31.63
CA SER A 184 -5.90 1.65 -32.04
C SER A 184 -6.93 1.79 -33.16
N GLY A 185 -7.46 3.00 -33.39
CA GLY A 185 -8.59 3.24 -34.27
C GLY A 185 -9.91 2.66 -33.76
N LEU A 186 -9.93 2.16 -32.52
CA LEU A 186 -11.14 1.67 -31.86
C LEU A 186 -11.87 2.84 -31.20
N ASP A 187 -13.19 2.82 -31.27
CA ASP A 187 -13.99 3.77 -30.49
C ASP A 187 -13.70 3.59 -29.00
N PRO A 188 -13.78 4.67 -28.20
CA PRO A 188 -13.53 4.62 -26.76
C PRO A 188 -14.62 3.85 -25.98
N ALA A 189 -15.61 3.24 -26.65
CA ALA A 189 -16.77 2.54 -26.10
C ALA A 189 -16.71 1.02 -26.28
#